data_AF-A0A5K1CH40-F1
#
_entry.id   AF-A0A5K1CH40-F1
#
_cell.length_a   1.000
_cell.length_b   1.000
_cell.length_c   1.000
_cell.angle_alpha   90.00
_cell.angle_beta   90.00
_cell.angle_gamma   90.00
#
_symmetry.space_group_name_H-M   'P 1'
#
loop_
_entity.id
_entity.type
_entity.pdbx_description
1 polymer ?
#
loop_
_entity_poly.entity_id
_entity_poly.type
_entity_poly.pdbx_seq_one_letter_code
_entity_poly.pdbx_strand_id
1 'polypeptide(L)' 'HIPAKFAKAHLVMKNTKGILRNAMSGEWPVSCYYDEKRGHMLSAGWPGFVRAHSLVEGDACVFELLEEEGLVLN' A
#
# COMPACT_ATOMS: atom_id res chain seq x y z
N HIS A 1 4.41 8.37 2.72
CA HIS A 1 5.76 7.76 2.71
C HIS A 1 5.69 6.50 3.55
N ILE A 2 6.29 5.39 3.13
CA ILE A 2 6.22 4.13 3.90
C ILE A 2 7.39 4.10 4.90
N PRO A 3 7.15 3.82 6.20
CA PRO A 3 8.21 3.79 7.20
C PRO A 3 9.38 2.90 6.79
N ALA A 4 10.59 3.45 6.79
CA ALA A 4 11.78 2.79 6.23
C ALA A 4 12.09 1.43 6.87
N LYS A 5 11.90 1.30 8.20
CA LYS A 5 12.13 0.04 8.92
C LYS A 5 11.19 -1.06 8.43
N PHE A 6 9.91 -0.72 8.23
CA PHE A 6 8.91 -1.64 7.70
C PHE A 6 9.22 -2.00 6.24
N ALA A 7 9.48 -0.99 5.41
CA ALA A 7 9.78 -1.19 4.00
C ALA A 7 11.02 -2.08 3.79
N LYS A 8 12.09 -1.88 4.56
CA LYS A 8 13.31 -2.70 4.45
C LYS A 8 13.08 -4.17 4.85
N ALA A 9 12.19 -4.43 5.80
CA ALA A 9 11.90 -5.77 6.27
C ALA A 9 10.97 -6.54 5.31
N HIS A 10 10.09 -5.83 4.60
CA HIS A 10 8.94 -6.47 3.94
C HIS A 10 8.77 -6.13 2.45
N LEU A 11 9.44 -5.11 1.92
CA LEU A 11 9.27 -4.65 0.53
C LEU A 11 10.56 -4.83 -0.28
N VAL A 12 10.37 -5.09 -1.57
CA VAL A 12 11.48 -5.13 -2.53
C VAL A 12 12.01 -3.72 -2.82
N MET A 13 13.33 -3.54 -2.86
CA MET A 13 13.99 -2.26 -3.16
C MET A 13 13.96 -1.94 -4.68
N LYS A 14 12.77 -1.92 -5.26
CA LYS A 14 12.50 -1.56 -6.66
C LYS A 14 11.04 -1.13 -6.83
N ASN A 15 10.73 -0.46 -7.93
CA ASN A 15 9.35 -0.15 -8.29
C ASN A 15 8.55 -1.44 -8.45
N THR A 16 7.42 -1.52 -7.74
CA THR A 16 6.52 -2.67 -7.80
C THR A 16 5.06 -2.22 -7.86
N LYS A 17 4.19 -3.11 -8.29
CA LYS A 17 2.74 -2.96 -8.12
C LYS A 17 2.34 -3.63 -6.80
N GLY A 18 1.28 -3.12 -6.19
CA GLY A 18 0.64 -3.67 -5.01
C GLY A 18 -0.86 -3.47 -5.06
N ILE A 19 -1.56 -4.07 -4.11
CA ILE A 19 -3.01 -3.93 -3.95
C ILE A 19 -3.26 -3.46 -2.51
N LEU A 20 -3.99 -2.35 -2.36
CA LEU A 20 -4.61 -2.01 -1.09
C LEU A 20 -5.98 -2.69 -1.06
N ARG A 21 -6.29 -3.41 0.00
CA ARG A 21 -7.56 -4.12 0.16
C ARG A 21 -8.29 -3.56 1.38
N ASN A 22 -9.60 -3.39 1.25
CA ASN A 22 -10.52 -3.19 2.35
C ASN A 22 -11.64 -4.22 2.19
N ALA A 23 -11.87 -5.03 3.23
CA ALA A 23 -12.84 -6.13 3.18
C ALA A 23 -14.26 -5.70 2.80
N MET A 24 -14.63 -4.43 3.05
CA MET A 24 -15.95 -3.90 2.74
C MET A 24 -16.00 -3.13 1.43
N SER A 25 -14.96 -2.37 1.10
CA SER A 25 -15.00 -1.40 -0.01
C SER A 25 -14.21 -1.83 -1.25
N GLY A 26 -13.50 -2.95 -1.21
CA GLY A 26 -12.87 -3.56 -2.39
C GLY A 26 -11.35 -3.47 -2.43
N GLU A 27 -10.80 -3.40 -3.64
CA GLU A 27 -9.36 -3.42 -3.91
C GLU A 27 -8.93 -2.25 -4.79
N TRP A 28 -7.78 -1.65 -4.48
CA TRP A 28 -7.18 -0.56 -5.23
C TRP A 28 -5.78 -0.94 -5.69
N PRO A 29 -5.57 -1.17 -7.00
CA PRO A 29 -4.25 -1.32 -7.56
C PRO A 29 -3.44 -0.04 -7.36
N VAL A 30 -2.23 -0.18 -6.82
CA VAL A 30 -1.32 0.93 -6.58
C VAL A 30 0.08 0.61 -7.08
N SER A 31 0.83 1.65 -7.44
CA SER A 31 2.26 1.55 -7.67
C SER A 31 3.03 1.96 -6.42
N CYS A 32 3.92 1.09 -5.96
CA CYS A 32 4.91 1.38 -4.95
C CYS A 32 6.23 1.77 -5.63
N TYR A 33 6.53 3.06 -5.60
CA TYR A 33 7.76 3.65 -6.12
C TYR A 33 8.87 3.53 -5.08
N TYR A 34 10.06 3.16 -5.52
CA TYR A 34 11.28 3.10 -4.71
C TYR A 34 12.30 4.10 -5.23
N ASP A 35 12.81 4.91 -4.32
CA ASP A 35 13.98 5.77 -4.53
C ASP A 35 14.98 5.52 -3.40
N GLU A 36 16.27 5.49 -3.70
CA GLU A 36 17.30 5.16 -2.71
C GLU A 36 17.42 6.20 -1.59
N LYS A 37 17.17 7.49 -1.91
CA LYS A 37 17.30 8.58 -0.93
C LYS A 37 16.01 8.79 -0.15
N ARG A 38 14.87 8.67 -0.83
CA ARG A 38 13.57 8.93 -0.26
C ARG A 38 13.01 7.67 0.38
N GLY A 39 13.17 6.49 -0.19
CA GLY A 39 12.54 5.24 0.25
C GLY A 39 11.26 4.93 -0.53
N HIS A 40 10.37 4.13 0.05
CA HIS A 40 9.15 3.66 -0.63
C HIS A 40 7.97 4.62 -0.49
N MET A 41 7.23 4.79 -1.59
CA MET A 41 6.06 5.66 -1.66
C MET A 41 4.96 5.03 -2.51
N LEU A 42 3.71 5.09 -2.03
CA LEU A 42 2.56 4.82 -2.89
C LEU A 42 2.37 6.01 -3.85
N SER A 43 2.16 5.71 -5.13
CA SER A 43 2.14 6.70 -6.21
C SER A 43 0.88 6.54 -7.07
N ALA A 44 0.98 5.98 -8.28
CA ALA A 44 -0.18 5.74 -9.13
C ALA A 44 -1.21 4.87 -8.37
N GLY A 45 -2.50 5.19 -8.52
CA GLY A 45 -3.60 4.55 -7.79
C GLY A 45 -3.90 5.14 -6.40
N TRP A 46 -2.91 5.70 -5.70
CA TRP A 46 -3.11 6.30 -4.36
C TRP A 46 -4.19 7.40 -4.33
N PRO A 47 -4.24 8.36 -5.28
CA PRO A 47 -5.31 9.36 -5.30
C PRO A 47 -6.71 8.77 -5.47
N GLY A 48 -6.81 7.60 -6.13
CA GLY A 48 -8.08 6.87 -6.26
C GLY A 48 -8.55 6.31 -4.93
N PHE A 49 -7.64 5.69 -4.17
CA PHE A 49 -7.90 5.22 -2.82
C PHE A 49 -8.31 6.36 -1.88
N VAL A 50 -7.59 7.49 -1.90
CA VAL A 50 -7.91 8.70 -1.11
C VAL A 50 -9.33 9.18 -1.37
N ARG A 51 -9.74 9.27 -2.65
CA ARG A 51 -11.11 9.69 -3.00
C ARG A 51 -12.16 8.67 -2.57
N ALA A 52 -11.91 7.38 -2.77
CA ALA A 52 -12.85 6.32 -2.39
C ALA A 52 -13.13 6.30 -0.89
N HIS A 53 -12.13 6.67 -0.08
CA HIS A 53 -12.23 6.73 1.38
C HIS A 53 -12.48 8.14 1.93
N SER A 54 -12.69 9.14 1.06
CA SER A 54 -12.88 10.55 1.45
C SER A 54 -11.81 11.07 2.41
N LEU A 55 -10.57 10.62 2.25
CA LEU A 55 -9.48 10.98 3.16
C LEU A 55 -9.09 12.45 2.97
N VAL A 56 -8.89 13.14 4.10
CA VAL A 56 -8.43 14.52 4.15
C VAL A 56 -7.15 14.64 4.99
N GLU A 57 -6.55 15.82 5.00
CA GLU A 57 -5.39 16.08 5.85
C GLU A 57 -5.76 15.90 7.34
N GLY A 58 -4.90 15.17 8.07
CA GLY A 58 -5.14 14.81 9.47
C GLY A 58 -5.71 13.41 9.67
N ASP A 59 -6.27 12.80 8.62
CA ASP A 59 -6.72 11.40 8.70
C ASP A 59 -5.54 10.43 8.78
N ALA A 60 -5.76 9.34 9.50
CA ALA A 60 -4.80 8.25 9.63
C ALA A 60 -5.29 7.00 8.87
N CYS A 61 -4.39 6.40 8.10
CA CYS A 61 -4.58 5.07 7.54
C CYS A 61 -3.64 4.10 8.23
N VAL A 62 -4.18 2.97 8.69
CA VAL A 62 -3.40 1.84 9.19
C VAL A 62 -3.43 0.76 8.13
N PHE A 63 -2.25 0.27 7.75
CA PHE A 63 -2.10 -0.81 6.78
C PHE A 63 -1.43 -2.00 7.46
N GLU A 64 -1.92 -3.18 7.16
CA GLU A 64 -1.27 -4.45 7.46
C GLU A 64 -0.71 -5.05 6.17
N LEU A 65 0.44 -5.72 6.27
CA LEU A 65 0.95 -6.53 5.17
C LEU A 65 0.25 -7.88 5.23
N LEU A 66 -0.39 -8.27 4.14
CA LEU A 66 -0.98 -9.58 4.00
C LEU A 66 0.00 -10.50 3.26
N GLU A 67 0.34 -11.62 3.87
CA GLU A 67 1.02 -12.73 3.19
C GLU A 67 -0.07 -13.58 2.54
N GLU A 68 -0.15 -13.57 1.20
CA GLU A 68 -1.01 -14.53 0.49
C GLU A 68 -0.31 -15.90 0.47
N GLU A 69 -0.40 -16.61 1.59
CA GLU A 69 -0.04 -18.02 1.67
C GLU A 69 -1.29 -18.87 1.39
N GLY A 70 -1.22 -19.67 0.33
CA GLY A 70 -2.36 -20.44 -0.16
C GLY A 70 -2.87 -21.49 0.84
N LEU A 71 -4.12 -21.33 1.30
CA LEU A 71 -5.29 -22.06 0.79
C LEU A 71 -6.56 -21.30 1.20
N VAL A 72 -7.35 -20.84 0.23
CA VAL A 72 -8.65 -20.20 0.46
C VAL A 72 -9.73 -21.29 0.41
N LEU A 73 -10.49 -21.44 1.51
CA LEU A 73 -11.73 -22.23 1.54
C LEU A 73 -12.90 -21.29 1.87
N ASN A 74 -13.98 -21.43 1.09
CA ASN A 74 -15.22 -20.66 1.23
C ASN A 74 -16.02 -21.06 2.48
#